data_AF-A0A6I7R0C9-F1
#
_entry.id   AF-A0A6I7R0C9-F1
#
_cell.length_a   1.000
_cell.length_b   1.000
_cell.length_c   1.000
_cell.angle_alpha   90.00
_cell.angle_beta   90.00
_cell.angle_gamma   90.00
#
_symmetry.space_group_name_H-M   'P 1'
#
loop_
_entity.id
_entity.type
_entity.pdbx_description
1 polymer ?
#
loop_
_entity_poly.entity_id
_entity_poly.type
_entity_poly.pdbx_seq_one_letter_code
_entity_poly.pdbx_strand_id
1 'polypeptide(L)'
;MKFLINKKYIIRHNILKLLSDKLDSLPSNPQLPKDTYIHTNELFQELRPHSNERVWQNLEYLTDIKEIGCNEKDKDSHFYILSTGRIAYFDEKYLTKGENEGIAWVYDRVKTVSIIVLLIISIYSCVKNTSEINQYQSQQIELELKLEKLQQQVELLNNQ
;
A
#
# COMPACT_ATOMS: atom_id res chain seq x y z
N MET A 1 11.03 -10.55 0.37
CA MET A 1 10.32 -9.33 0.82
C MET A 1 8.94 -9.25 0.14
N LYS A 2 8.06 -10.25 0.28
CA LYS A 2 6.77 -10.33 -0.47
C LYS A 2 5.53 -9.91 0.34
N PHE A 3 5.71 -9.37 1.55
CA PHE A 3 4.61 -9.09 2.48
C PHE A 3 3.68 -7.95 2.07
N LEU A 4 4.14 -7.04 1.20
CA LEU A 4 3.36 -5.86 0.79
C LEU A 4 2.59 -6.06 -0.52
N ILE A 5 2.74 -7.22 -1.17
CA ILE A 5 2.12 -7.49 -2.46
C ILE A 5 0.69 -7.99 -2.24
N ASN A 6 -0.29 -7.31 -2.85
CA ASN A 6 -1.67 -7.76 -2.83
C ASN A 6 -1.81 -9.15 -3.47
N LYS A 7 -2.56 -10.05 -2.81
CA LYS A 7 -2.77 -11.45 -3.23
C LYS A 7 -3.21 -11.58 -4.70
N LYS A 8 -3.98 -10.63 -5.24
CA LYS A 8 -4.40 -10.64 -6.66
C LYS A 8 -3.21 -10.72 -7.63
N TYR A 9 -2.12 -10.01 -7.32
CA TYR A 9 -0.93 -9.98 -8.17
C TYR A 9 -0.12 -11.26 -8.11
N ILE A 10 -0.04 -11.85 -6.92
CA ILE A 10 0.58 -13.15 -6.71
C ILE A 10 -0.18 -14.23 -7.50
N ILE A 11 -1.51 -14.23 -7.42
CA ILE A 11 -2.37 -15.17 -8.16
C ILE A 11 -2.13 -15.04 -9.66
N ARG A 12 -2.15 -13.82 -10.21
CA ARG A 12 -1.92 -13.57 -11.64
C ARG A 12 -0.55 -14.08 -12.10
N HIS A 13 0.50 -13.76 -11.35
CA HIS A 13 1.84 -14.24 -11.67
C HIS A 13 1.93 -15.77 -11.61
N ASN A 14 1.30 -16.40 -10.63
CA ASN A 14 1.28 -17.86 -10.50
C ASN A 14 0.49 -18.54 -11.63
N ILE A 15 -0.63 -17.95 -12.08
CA ILE A 15 -1.38 -18.45 -13.25
C ILE A 15 -0.48 -18.42 -14.49
N LEU A 16 0.17 -17.29 -14.76
CA LEU A 16 1.04 -17.18 -15.92
C LEU A 16 2.23 -18.13 -15.84
N LYS A 17 2.82 -18.30 -14.65
CA LYS A 17 3.89 -19.27 -14.40
C LYS A 17 3.43 -20.68 -14.76
N LEU A 18 2.31 -21.14 -14.23
CA LEU A 18 1.79 -22.48 -14.47
C LEU A 18 1.55 -22.74 -15.96
N LEU A 19 0.97 -21.77 -16.67
CA LEU A 19 0.72 -21.90 -18.11
C LEU A 19 2.03 -21.87 -18.93
N SER A 20 3.03 -21.10 -18.50
CA SER A 20 4.35 -21.08 -19.14
C SER A 20 5.10 -22.40 -18.92
N ASP A 21 5.13 -22.91 -17.68
CA ASP A 21 5.78 -24.18 -17.34
C ASP A 21 5.16 -25.34 -18.14
N LYS A 22 3.84 -25.33 -18.34
CA LYS A 22 3.14 -26.33 -19.16
C LYS A 22 3.52 -26.24 -20.64
N LEU A 23 3.64 -25.02 -21.18
CA LEU A 23 4.10 -24.80 -22.56
C LEU A 23 5.54 -25.32 -22.75
N ASP A 24 6.44 -25.03 -21.81
CA ASP A 24 7.86 -25.42 -21.88
C ASP A 24 8.07 -26.92 -21.67
N SER A 25 7.13 -27.61 -21.00
CA SER A 25 7.16 -29.06 -20.79
C SER A 25 6.81 -29.89 -22.04
N LEU A 26 6.30 -29.26 -23.10
CA LEU A 26 5.94 -29.95 -24.33
C LEU A 26 7.19 -30.15 -25.22
N PRO A 27 7.37 -31.33 -25.84
CA PRO A 27 8.44 -31.52 -26.82
C PRO A 27 8.27 -30.50 -27.94
N SER A 28 9.39 -29.94 -28.43
CA SER A 28 9.47 -28.89 -29.46
C SER A 28 8.90 -29.35 -30.80
N ASN A 29 7.59 -29.59 -30.87
CA ASN A 29 6.88 -29.99 -32.06
C ASN A 29 6.03 -28.80 -32.53
N PRO A 30 6.41 -28.11 -33.62
CA PRO A 30 5.79 -26.86 -34.05
C PRO A 30 4.34 -27.02 -34.58
N GLN A 31 3.74 -28.21 -34.53
CA GLN A 31 2.42 -28.51 -35.08
C GLN A 31 1.29 -28.71 -34.04
N LEU A 32 1.52 -28.48 -32.75
CA LEU A 32 0.51 -28.74 -31.71
C LEU A 32 -0.01 -27.46 -31.04
N PRO A 33 -1.14 -26.90 -31.51
CA PRO A 33 -1.94 -25.95 -30.75
C PRO A 33 -3.04 -26.65 -29.93
N LYS A 34 -3.00 -27.99 -29.75
CA LYS A 34 -4.11 -28.78 -29.15
C LYS A 34 -3.89 -29.28 -27.72
N ASP A 35 -2.63 -29.37 -27.26
CA ASP A 35 -2.29 -29.94 -25.93
C ASP A 35 -1.65 -28.90 -24.99
N THR A 36 -1.59 -27.64 -25.41
CA THR A 36 -1.00 -26.52 -24.65
C THR A 36 -1.99 -25.90 -23.65
N TYR A 37 -2.98 -26.67 -23.23
CA TYR A 37 -4.05 -26.18 -22.38
C TYR A 37 -3.96 -26.80 -21.00
N ILE A 38 -4.19 -25.99 -19.98
CA ILE A 38 -4.48 -26.47 -18.63
C ILE A 38 -5.99 -26.46 -18.44
N HIS A 39 -6.52 -27.59 -18.00
CA HIS A 39 -7.92 -27.70 -17.64
C HIS A 39 -8.22 -26.89 -16.37
N THR A 40 -9.38 -26.24 -16.30
CA THR A 40 -9.77 -25.39 -15.15
C THR A 40 -9.59 -26.10 -13.80
N ASN A 41 -10.01 -27.36 -13.71
CA ASN A 41 -9.86 -28.17 -12.49
C ASN A 41 -8.40 -28.43 -12.10
N GLU A 42 -7.49 -28.62 -13.06
CA GLU A 42 -6.04 -28.77 -12.81
C GLU A 42 -5.48 -27.45 -12.28
N LEU A 43 -5.88 -26.33 -12.89
CA LEU A 43 -5.44 -24.99 -12.48
C LEU A 43 -5.91 -24.62 -11.06
N PHE A 44 -7.13 -25.00 -10.68
CA PHE A 44 -7.63 -24.82 -9.31
C PHE A 44 -6.94 -25.71 -8.29
N GLN A 45 -6.51 -26.92 -8.68
CA GLN A 45 -5.76 -27.81 -7.79
C GLN A 45 -4.37 -27.26 -7.50
N GLU A 46 -3.65 -26.80 -8.53
CA GLU A 46 -2.32 -26.19 -8.40
C GLU A 46 -2.34 -24.86 -7.63
N LEU A 47 -3.47 -24.14 -7.68
CA LEU A 47 -3.67 -22.85 -7.01
C LEU A 47 -4.47 -22.94 -5.71
N ARG A 48 -4.60 -24.15 -5.11
CA ARG A 48 -5.34 -24.41 -3.86
C ARG A 48 -5.12 -23.48 -2.66
N PRO A 49 -3.96 -22.83 -2.44
CA PRO A 49 -3.90 -21.81 -1.38
C PRO A 49 -4.83 -20.59 -1.62
N HIS A 50 -5.46 -20.51 -2.79
CA HIS A 50 -6.43 -19.48 -3.18
C HIS A 50 -7.82 -20.08 -3.38
N SER A 51 -8.87 -19.29 -3.12
CA SER A 51 -10.24 -19.73 -3.39
C SER A 51 -10.50 -19.79 -4.91
N ASN A 52 -11.26 -20.79 -5.35
CA ASN A 52 -11.61 -20.97 -6.77
C ASN A 52 -12.22 -19.70 -7.38
N GLU A 53 -13.09 -19.02 -6.65
CA GLU A 53 -13.68 -17.73 -7.08
C GLU A 53 -12.61 -16.67 -7.36
N ARG A 54 -11.61 -16.54 -6.48
CA ARG A 54 -10.52 -15.58 -6.69
C ARG A 54 -9.63 -15.97 -7.86
N VAL A 55 -9.36 -17.26 -8.04
CA VAL A 55 -8.61 -17.73 -9.19
C VAL A 55 -9.38 -17.41 -10.48
N TRP A 56 -10.68 -17.70 -10.50
CA TRP A 56 -11.57 -17.41 -11.63
C TRP A 56 -11.60 -15.92 -12.01
N GLN A 57 -11.81 -15.03 -11.05
CA GLN A 57 -11.76 -13.57 -11.29
C GLN A 57 -10.42 -13.11 -11.89
N ASN A 58 -9.31 -13.76 -11.53
CA ASN A 58 -8.02 -13.45 -12.11
C ASN A 58 -7.83 -14.08 -13.50
N LEU A 59 -8.43 -15.23 -13.79
CA LEU A 59 -8.48 -15.80 -15.13
C LEU A 59 -9.28 -14.92 -16.10
N GLU A 60 -10.46 -14.46 -15.68
CA GLU A 60 -11.28 -13.51 -16.45
C GLU A 60 -10.47 -12.25 -16.76
N TYR A 61 -9.87 -11.64 -15.73
CA TYR A 61 -9.01 -10.47 -15.92
C TYR A 61 -7.86 -10.69 -16.91
N LEU A 62 -7.13 -11.80 -16.78
CA LEU A 62 -6.00 -12.12 -17.66
C LEU A 62 -6.45 -12.41 -19.10
N THR A 63 -7.67 -12.92 -19.27
CA THR A 63 -8.29 -13.16 -20.57
C THR A 63 -8.70 -11.84 -21.22
N ASP A 64 -9.33 -10.93 -20.45
CA ASP A 64 -9.77 -9.61 -20.93
C ASP A 64 -8.62 -8.76 -21.46
N ILE A 65 -7.48 -8.79 -20.77
CA ILE A 65 -6.26 -8.07 -21.20
C ILE A 65 -5.44 -8.84 -22.24
N LYS A 66 -5.93 -10.00 -22.69
CA LYS A 66 -5.31 -10.86 -23.71
C LYS A 66 -3.91 -11.31 -23.35
N GLU A 67 -3.67 -11.69 -22.09
CA GLU A 67 -2.43 -12.35 -21.66
C GLU A 67 -2.55 -13.87 -21.63
N ILE A 68 -3.76 -14.36 -21.40
CA ILE A 68 -4.12 -15.77 -21.59
C ILE A 68 -5.27 -15.87 -22.58
N GLY A 69 -5.39 -17.02 -23.23
CA GLY A 69 -6.58 -17.38 -24.00
C GLY A 69 -7.39 -18.44 -23.27
N CYS A 70 -8.69 -18.47 -23.56
CA CYS A 70 -9.61 -19.48 -23.10
C CYS A 70 -10.25 -20.15 -24.32
N ASN A 71 -10.25 -21.48 -24.33
CA ASN A 71 -11.02 -22.29 -25.27
C ASN A 71 -12.05 -23.08 -24.48
N GLU A 72 -13.32 -22.92 -24.81
CA GLU A 72 -14.39 -23.74 -24.23
C GLU A 72 -14.66 -24.93 -25.15
N LYS A 73 -14.57 -26.14 -24.60
CA LYS A 73 -14.97 -27.38 -25.28
C LYS A 73 -15.76 -28.25 -24.32
N ASP A 74 -16.91 -28.73 -24.77
CA ASP A 74 -17.70 -29.75 -24.06
C ASP A 74 -18.04 -29.40 -22.59
N LYS A 75 -18.31 -28.13 -22.31
CA LYS A 75 -18.57 -27.53 -20.97
C LYS A 75 -17.35 -27.37 -20.07
N ASP A 76 -16.16 -27.64 -20.58
CA ASP A 76 -14.90 -27.47 -19.88
C ASP A 76 -14.08 -26.31 -20.47
N SER A 77 -13.63 -25.41 -19.59
CA SER A 77 -12.77 -24.28 -19.96
C SER A 77 -11.29 -24.67 -19.90
N HIS A 78 -10.59 -24.40 -20.98
CA HIS A 78 -9.19 -24.73 -21.21
C HIS A 78 -8.39 -23.44 -21.39
N PHE A 79 -7.36 -23.23 -20.57
CA PHE A 79 -6.57 -22.00 -20.57
C PHE A 79 -5.19 -22.23 -21.17
N TYR A 80 -4.68 -21.24 -21.91
CA TYR A 80 -3.35 -21.24 -22.51
C TYR A 80 -2.71 -19.86 -22.44
N ILE A 81 -1.38 -19.79 -22.40
CA ILE A 81 -0.64 -18.52 -22.34
C ILE A 81 -0.45 -17.93 -23.74
N LEU A 82 -0.68 -16.63 -23.90
CA LEU A 82 -0.38 -15.88 -25.12
C LEU A 82 1.02 -15.28 -25.05
N SER A 83 1.58 -14.81 -26.18
CA SER A 83 2.93 -14.21 -26.20
C SER A 83 3.05 -13.02 -25.23
N THR A 84 2.01 -12.20 -25.15
CA THR A 84 1.84 -11.08 -24.21
C THR A 84 1.88 -11.54 -22.76
N GLY A 85 1.20 -12.63 -22.42
CA GLY A 85 1.25 -13.23 -21.08
C GLY A 85 2.61 -13.80 -20.75
N ARG A 86 3.30 -14.38 -21.74
CA ARG A 86 4.66 -14.90 -21.56
C ARG A 86 5.65 -13.78 -21.25
N ILE A 87 5.56 -12.67 -21.97
CA ILE A 87 6.35 -11.46 -21.69
C ILE A 87 6.00 -10.95 -20.28
N ALA A 88 4.72 -10.82 -19.94
CA ALA A 88 4.28 -10.36 -18.62
C ALA A 88 4.77 -11.25 -17.46
N TYR A 89 4.92 -12.56 -17.70
CA TYR A 89 5.51 -13.49 -16.74
C TYR A 89 7.01 -13.25 -16.55
N PHE A 90 7.77 -13.25 -17.64
CA PHE A 90 9.23 -13.09 -17.60
C PHE A 90 9.67 -11.71 -17.11
N ASP A 91 8.91 -10.66 -17.43
CA ASP A 91 9.15 -9.29 -16.94
C ASP A 91 8.68 -9.10 -15.49
N GLU A 92 8.18 -10.16 -14.83
CA GLU A 92 7.62 -10.12 -13.48
C GLU A 92 6.54 -9.03 -13.28
N LYS A 93 5.85 -8.64 -14.35
CA LYS A 93 4.95 -7.48 -14.44
C LYS A 93 4.04 -7.32 -13.22
N TYR A 94 3.40 -8.42 -12.80
CA TYR A 94 2.46 -8.39 -11.68
C TYR A 94 3.13 -8.30 -10.31
N LEU A 95 4.31 -8.89 -10.14
CA LEU A 95 5.06 -8.76 -8.89
C LEU A 95 5.50 -7.30 -8.72
N THR A 96 6.12 -6.71 -9.74
CA THR A 96 6.53 -5.30 -9.71
C THR A 96 5.34 -4.35 -9.51
N LYS A 97 4.23 -4.58 -10.23
CA LYS A 97 3.02 -3.77 -10.06
C LYS A 97 2.46 -3.89 -8.64
N GLY A 98 2.49 -5.08 -8.06
CA GLY A 98 2.03 -5.31 -6.71
C GLY A 98 2.93 -4.73 -5.63
N GLU A 99 4.24 -4.72 -5.84
CA GLU A 99 5.21 -4.03 -4.97
C GLU A 99 5.00 -2.52 -4.99
N ASN A 100 4.86 -1.93 -6.18
CA ASN A 100 4.61 -0.51 -6.34
C ASN A 100 3.30 -0.08 -5.67
N GLU A 101 2.22 -0.85 -5.82
CA GLU A 101 0.95 -0.59 -5.13
C GLU A 101 1.10 -0.71 -3.60
N GLY A 102 1.86 -1.69 -3.12
CA GLY A 102 2.15 -1.88 -1.70
C GLY A 102 2.95 -0.71 -1.11
N ILE A 103 4.00 -0.26 -1.80
CA ILE A 103 4.83 0.89 -1.38
C ILE A 103 4.00 2.17 -1.36
N ALA A 104 3.19 2.42 -2.40
CA ALA A 104 2.32 3.58 -2.46
C ALA A 104 1.33 3.60 -1.28
N TRP A 105 0.72 2.45 -0.96
CA TRP A 105 -0.19 2.34 0.17
C TRP A 105 0.49 2.65 1.51
N VAL A 106 1.71 2.13 1.74
CA VAL A 106 2.49 2.44 2.96
C VAL A 106 2.84 3.92 3.00
N TYR A 107 3.31 4.49 1.88
CA TYR A 107 3.67 5.90 1.78
C TYR A 107 2.48 6.81 2.13
N ASP A 108 1.30 6.54 1.58
CA ASP A 108 0.10 7.33 1.86
C ASP A 108 -0.32 7.27 3.33
N ARG A 109 -0.19 6.09 3.96
CA ARG A 109 -0.45 5.92 5.40
C ARG A 109 0.54 6.69 6.25
N VAL A 110 1.84 6.58 5.96
CA VAL A 110 2.89 7.30 6.68
C VAL A 110 2.72 8.82 6.53
N LYS A 111 2.43 9.29 5.31
CA LYS A 111 2.17 10.70 5.03
C LYS A 111 1.00 11.21 5.87
N THR A 112 -0.11 10.48 5.89
CA THR A 112 -1.30 10.84 6.66
C THR A 112 -1.01 10.88 8.16
N VAL A 113 -0.35 9.86 8.70
CA VAL A 113 0.04 9.81 10.12
C VAL A 113 0.99 10.95 10.48
N SER A 114 1.95 11.27 9.60
CA SER A 114 2.90 12.36 9.81
C SER A 114 2.20 13.71 9.94
N ILE A 115 1.18 13.96 9.11
CA ILE A 115 0.36 15.19 9.20
C ILE A 115 -0.37 15.26 10.55
N ILE A 116 -0.95 14.15 11.02
CA ILE A 116 -1.65 14.09 12.30
C ILE A 116 -0.68 14.39 13.45
N VAL A 117 0.51 13.79 13.44
CA VAL A 117 1.54 14.03 14.47
C VAL A 117 1.99 15.49 14.47
N LEU A 118 2.24 16.09 13.30
CA LEU A 118 2.59 17.50 13.18
C LEU A 118 1.48 18.42 13.71
N LEU A 119 0.23 18.06 13.48
CA LEU A 119 -0.93 18.81 13.99
C LEU A 119 -1.01 18.75 15.51
N ILE A 120 -0.77 17.58 16.11
CA ILE A 120 -0.70 17.40 17.57
C ILE A 120 0.43 18.26 18.16
N ILE A 121 1.63 18.22 17.57
CA ILE A 121 2.77 19.04 18.00
C ILE A 121 2.44 20.53 17.91
N SER A 122 1.77 20.95 16.84
CA SER A 122 1.37 22.35 16.63
C SER A 122 0.39 22.83 17.70
N ILE A 123 -0.64 22.03 17.99
CA ILE A 123 -1.62 22.34 19.06
C ILE A 123 -0.91 22.42 20.41
N TYR A 124 -0.09 21.42 20.73
CA TYR A 124 0.65 21.40 21.99
C TYR A 124 1.56 22.62 22.16
N SER A 125 2.29 22.97 21.10
CA SER A 125 3.18 24.14 21.10
C SER A 125 2.40 25.44 21.30
N CYS A 126 1.24 25.58 20.67
CA CYS A 126 0.37 26.74 20.83
C CYS A 126 -0.17 26.87 22.26
N VAL A 127 -0.64 25.76 22.85
CA VAL A 127 -1.13 25.73 24.24
C VAL A 127 0.00 26.10 25.22
N LYS A 128 1.18 25.51 25.04
CA LYS A 128 2.34 25.79 25.89
C LYS A 128 2.77 27.26 25.80
N ASN A 129 2.89 27.80 24.58
CA ASN A 129 3.27 29.18 24.37
C ASN A 129 2.25 30.16 24.98
N THR A 130 0.96 29.88 24.85
CA THR A 130 -0.10 30.69 25.48
C THR A 130 0.01 30.66 27.01
N SER A 131 0.26 29.48 27.59
CA SER A 131 0.46 29.34 29.04
C SER A 131 1.68 30.11 29.53
N GLU A 132 2.80 30.05 28.80
CA GLU A 132 4.02 30.79 29.13
C GLU A 132 3.79 32.31 29.07
N ILE A 133 3.12 32.81 28.02
CA ILE A 133 2.76 34.23 27.90
C ILE A 133 1.93 34.71 29.09
N ASN A 134 0.89 33.95 29.47
CA ASN A 134 0.04 34.32 30.60
C ASN A 134 0.81 34.34 31.93
N GLN A 135 1.75 33.42 32.12
CA GLN A 135 2.64 33.43 33.29
C GLN A 135 3.55 34.64 33.29
N TYR A 136 4.18 34.97 32.16
CA TYR A 136 5.06 36.14 32.06
C TYR A 136 4.31 37.45 32.31
N GLN A 137 3.09 37.60 31.77
CA GLN A 137 2.24 38.77 32.04
C GLN A 137 1.87 38.89 33.52
N SER A 138 1.52 37.77 34.16
CA SER A 138 1.21 37.76 35.59
C SER A 138 2.42 38.17 36.44
N GLN A 139 3.61 37.68 36.10
CA GLN A 139 4.85 38.04 36.78
C GLN A 139 5.22 39.51 36.58
N GLN A 140 5.03 40.05 35.38
CA GLN A 140 5.25 41.48 35.12
C GLN A 140 4.36 42.35 35.99
N ILE A 141 3.05 42.06 36.04
CA ILE A 141 2.09 42.80 36.86
C ILE A 141 2.49 42.74 38.35
N GLU A 142 2.90 41.57 38.84
CA GLU A 142 3.34 41.41 40.23
C GLU A 142 4.60 42.23 40.53
N LEU A 143 5.56 42.26 39.60
CA LEU A 143 6.78 43.05 39.72
C LEU A 143 6.49 44.56 39.71
N GLU A 144 5.63 45.04 38.80
CA GLU A 144 5.21 46.44 38.74
C GLU A 144 4.54 46.88 40.06
N LEU A 145 3.62 46.06 40.59
CA LEU A 145 2.98 46.31 41.88
C LEU A 145 3.97 46.36 43.06
N LYS A 146 5.01 45.53 43.05
CA LYS A 146 6.05 45.57 44.09
C LYS A 146 6.91 46.83 43.97
N LEU A 147 7.23 47.25 42.75
CA LEU A 147 8.06 48.41 42.48
C LEU A 147 7.35 49.70 42.91
N GLU A 148 6.06 49.82 42.61
CA GLU A 148 5.23 50.95 43.01
C GLU A 148 5.12 51.08 44.55
N LYS A 149 4.92 49.95 45.25
CA LYS A 149 4.91 49.94 46.73
C LYS A 149 6.25 50.39 47.32
N LEU A 150 7.37 49.95 46.75
CA LEU A 150 8.70 50.36 47.19
C LEU A 150 8.94 51.85 46.96
N GLN A 151 8.51 52.39 45.83
CA GLN A 151 8.61 53.83 45.54
C GLN A 151 7.82 54.66 46.56
N GLN A 152 6.58 54.27 46.86
CA GLN A 152 5.77 54.95 47.87
C GLN A 152 6.42 54.91 49.26
N GLN A 153 7.03 53.78 49.65
CA GLN A 153 7.75 53.69 50.93
C GLN A 153 8.97 54.62 50.97
N VAL A 154 9.73 54.72 49.88
CA VAL A 154 10.89 55.62 49.79
C VAL A 154 10.45 57.09 49.84
N GLU A 155 9.36 57.46 49.17
CA GLU A 155 8.81 58.82 49.26
C GLU A 155 8.33 59.17 50.68
N LEU A 156 7.68 58.23 51.36
CA LEU A 156 7.26 58.44 52.76
C LEU A 156 8.46 58.60 53.70
N LEU A 157 9.54 57.86 53.48
CA LEU A 157 10.78 57.98 54.26
C LEU A 157 11.53 59.29 53.98
N ASN A 158 11.51 59.78 52.74
CA ASN A 158 12.17 61.05 52.37
C ASN A 158 11.41 62.30 52.82
N ASN A 159 10.12 62.17 53.15
CA ASN A 159 9.26 63.26 53.62
C ASN A 159 9.14 63.32 55.16
N GLN A 160 9.90 62.51 55.90
CA GLN A 160 10.06 62.55 57.36
C GLN A 160 11.38 63.22 57.76
#